data_AF-A0AB33R7V3-F1
#
_entry.id   AF-A0AB33R7V3-F1
#
_cell.length_a   1.000
_cell.length_b   1.000
_cell.length_c   1.000
_cell.angle_alpha   90.00
_cell.angle_beta   90.00
_cell.angle_gamma   90.00
#
_symmetry.space_group_name_H-M   'P 1'
#
loop_
_entity.id
_entity.type
_entity.pdbx_description
1 polymer ?
#
loop_
_entity_poly.entity_id
_entity_poly.type
_entity_poly.pdbx_seq_one_letter_code
_entity_poly.pdbx_strand_id
1 'polypeptide(L)'
;MCRWLNIPRSSYYYQAVDPVSEAELEDKITYIFFESKSRYGARKIKKCLEKDGIILSRRRIRRIMERLHLVSVYQKAAFKPHSKGKNEAPIPNRLDRQFDQERPLEALVTDLTYVRVGRRWAYVCLVIDLFNREIIGLSVGWHKTAELVKQAIQSIPYALT
;
A
#
# COMPACT_ATOMS: atom_id res chain seq x y z
N MET A 1 19.20 -4.46 -57.54
CA MET A 1 18.27 -5.25 -56.70
C MET A 1 17.53 -4.39 -55.66
N CYS A 2 18.11 -4.01 -54.50
CA CYS A 2 17.36 -3.29 -53.43
C CYS A 2 16.65 -1.99 -53.88
N ARG A 3 17.31 -1.15 -54.70
CA ARG A 3 16.72 0.08 -55.27
C ARG A 3 15.53 -0.18 -56.20
N TRP A 4 15.54 -1.31 -56.91
CA TRP A 4 14.49 -1.71 -57.83
C TRP A 4 13.28 -2.32 -57.10
N LEU A 5 13.52 -2.96 -55.96
CA LEU A 5 12.50 -3.58 -55.11
C LEU A 5 11.94 -2.61 -54.04
N ASN A 6 12.39 -1.35 -54.04
CA ASN A 6 12.03 -0.33 -53.05
C ASN A 6 12.18 -0.76 -51.58
N ILE A 7 13.23 -1.56 -51.28
CA ILE A 7 13.55 -2.00 -49.92
C ILE A 7 14.82 -1.31 -49.39
N PRO A 8 14.89 -0.95 -48.09
CA PRO A 8 16.12 -0.47 -47.47
C PRO A 8 17.24 -1.50 -47.60
N ARG A 9 18.46 -1.05 -47.96
CA ARG A 9 19.64 -1.93 -48.03
C ARG A 9 19.92 -2.65 -46.70
N SER A 10 19.64 -1.99 -45.57
CA SER A 10 19.79 -2.57 -44.24
C SER A 10 18.96 -3.84 -44.06
N SER A 11 17.72 -3.85 -44.56
CA SER A 11 16.84 -5.03 -44.50
C SER A 11 17.34 -6.18 -45.37
N TYR A 12 18.01 -5.89 -46.49
CA TYR A 12 18.56 -6.92 -47.38
C TYR A 12 19.78 -7.64 -46.77
N TYR A 13 20.61 -6.91 -46.02
CA TYR A 13 21.74 -7.49 -45.29
C TYR A 13 21.38 -7.93 -43.87
N TYR A 14 20.16 -7.65 -43.41
CA TYR A 14 19.70 -8.08 -42.10
C TYR A 14 19.43 -9.58 -42.13
N GLN A 15 20.21 -10.32 -41.35
CA GLN A 15 19.90 -11.69 -41.01
C GLN A 15 19.09 -11.68 -39.71
N ALA A 16 17.84 -12.14 -39.79
CA ALA A 16 17.07 -12.39 -38.60
C ALA A 16 17.77 -13.47 -37.78
N VAL A 17 18.07 -13.16 -36.51
CA VAL A 17 18.54 -14.19 -35.58
C VAL A 17 17.32 -15.03 -35.22
N ASP A 18 17.43 -16.34 -35.42
CA ASP A 18 16.36 -17.25 -35.04
C ASP A 18 16.03 -17.07 -33.55
N PRO A 19 14.75 -17.00 -33.19
CA PRO A 19 14.37 -16.88 -31.80
C PRO A 19 14.86 -18.11 -31.05
N VAL A 20 15.77 -17.89 -30.09
CA VAL A 20 16.23 -18.95 -29.18
C VAL A 20 15.01 -19.43 -28.40
N SER A 21 14.73 -20.73 -28.49
CA SER A 21 13.64 -21.36 -27.75
C SER A 21 13.76 -21.05 -26.25
N GLU A 22 12.70 -20.51 -25.65
CA GLU A 22 12.63 -20.24 -24.21
C GLU A 22 12.00 -21.41 -23.43
N ALA A 23 11.71 -22.54 -24.08
CA ALA A 23 10.97 -23.66 -23.49
C ALA A 23 11.56 -24.14 -22.15
N GLU A 24 12.88 -24.33 -22.09
CA GLU A 24 13.55 -24.76 -20.86
C GLU A 24 13.41 -23.73 -19.71
N LEU A 25 13.41 -22.45 -20.05
CA LEU A 25 13.23 -21.37 -19.07
C LEU A 25 11.78 -21.28 -18.59
N GLU A 26 10.83 -21.50 -19.49
CA GLU A 26 9.40 -21.57 -19.19
C GLU A 26 9.10 -22.69 -18.21
N ASP A 27 9.60 -23.90 -18.48
CA ASP A 27 9.41 -25.07 -17.61
C ASP A 27 9.99 -24.81 -16.23
N LYS A 28 11.20 -24.23 -16.17
CA LYS A 28 11.87 -23.95 -14.89
C LYS A 28 11.17 -22.85 -14.09
N ILE A 29 10.71 -21.79 -14.75
CA ILE A 29 9.93 -20.73 -14.10
C ILE A 29 8.59 -21.28 -13.58
N THR A 30 7.94 -22.13 -14.37
CA THR A 30 6.67 -22.79 -14.02
C THR A 30 6.84 -23.72 -12.83
N TYR A 31 7.91 -24.52 -12.82
CA TYR A 31 8.27 -25.39 -11.70
C TYR A 31 8.47 -24.58 -10.41
N ILE A 32 9.33 -23.55 -10.41
CA ILE A 32 9.58 -22.71 -9.23
C ILE A 32 8.29 -22.02 -8.76
N PHE A 33 7.44 -21.61 -9.70
CA PHE A 33 6.18 -20.97 -9.38
C PHE A 33 5.22 -21.92 -8.63
N PHE A 34 5.02 -23.15 -9.14
CA PHE A 34 4.15 -24.13 -8.52
C PHE A 34 4.73 -24.74 -7.24
N GLU A 35 6.05 -24.97 -7.18
CA GLU A 35 6.75 -25.37 -5.95
C GLU A 35 6.51 -24.33 -4.83
N SER A 36 6.49 -23.05 -5.20
CA SER A 36 6.18 -21.97 -4.28
C SER A 36 4.69 -21.89 -3.89
N LYS A 37 3.82 -22.80 -4.34
CA LYS A 37 2.36 -22.72 -4.21
C LYS A 37 1.82 -21.38 -4.77
N SER A 38 2.35 -20.97 -5.92
CA SER A 38 2.00 -19.73 -6.63
C SER A 38 2.31 -18.44 -5.84
N ARG A 39 3.12 -18.49 -4.77
CA ARG A 39 3.45 -17.31 -3.94
C ARG A 39 4.59 -16.45 -4.51
N TYR A 40 5.39 -16.99 -5.43
CA TYR A 40 6.57 -16.28 -5.92
C TYR A 40 6.26 -15.50 -7.19
N GLY A 41 6.50 -14.19 -7.16
CA GLY A 41 6.58 -13.36 -8.36
C GLY A 41 8.01 -13.24 -8.89
N ALA A 42 8.18 -12.50 -9.99
CA ALA A 42 9.44 -12.38 -10.74
C ALA A 42 10.69 -12.06 -9.89
N ARG A 43 10.55 -11.33 -8.77
CA ARG A 43 11.69 -11.03 -7.87
C ARG A 43 12.21 -12.26 -7.14
N LYS A 44 11.32 -13.11 -6.64
CA LYS A 44 11.71 -14.32 -5.90
C LYS A 44 12.15 -15.43 -6.85
N ILE A 45 11.46 -15.57 -7.99
CA ILE A 45 11.86 -16.49 -9.07
C ILE A 45 13.27 -16.16 -9.55
N LYS A 46 13.61 -14.88 -9.75
CA LYS A 46 14.97 -14.47 -10.11
C LYS A 46 16.02 -14.99 -9.12
N LYS A 47 15.77 -14.88 -7.81
CA LYS A 47 16.71 -15.38 -6.78
C LYS A 47 16.84 -16.89 -6.80
N CYS A 48 15.77 -17.63 -7.10
CA CYS A 48 15.84 -19.08 -7.26
C CYS A 48 16.69 -19.45 -8.48
N LEU A 49 16.45 -18.79 -9.63
CA LEU A 49 17.25 -19.01 -10.84
C LEU A 49 18.73 -18.67 -10.65
N GLU A 50 19.04 -17.59 -9.94
CA GLU A 50 20.43 -17.23 -9.61
C GLU A 50 21.15 -18.30 -8.78
N LYS A 51 20.45 -19.00 -7.89
CA LYS A 51 21.01 -20.14 -7.13
C LYS A 51 21.32 -21.33 -8.03
N ASP A 52 20.55 -21.50 -9.09
CA ASP A 52 20.74 -22.55 -10.09
C ASP A 52 21.73 -22.14 -11.20
N GLY A 53 22.47 -21.03 -11.02
CA GLY A 53 23.43 -20.52 -11.99
C GLY A 53 22.82 -19.80 -13.20
N ILE A 54 21.50 -19.59 -13.22
CA ILE A 54 20.79 -18.98 -14.34
C ILE A 54 20.55 -17.49 -14.08
N ILE A 55 21.28 -16.64 -14.81
CA ILE A 55 21.17 -15.19 -14.69
C ILE A 55 20.15 -14.66 -15.70
N LEU A 56 18.97 -14.28 -15.21
CA LEU A 56 17.93 -13.62 -16.03
C LEU A 56 17.52 -12.25 -15.49
N SER A 57 17.16 -11.36 -16.41
CA SER A 57 16.58 -10.07 -16.06
C SER A 57 15.16 -10.24 -15.53
N ARG A 58 14.78 -9.41 -14.55
CA ARG A 58 13.40 -9.41 -14.00
C ARG A 58 12.35 -9.15 -15.08
N ARG A 59 12.69 -8.35 -16.11
CA ARG A 59 11.79 -8.04 -17.23
C ARG A 59 11.53 -9.28 -18.08
N ARG A 60 12.56 -10.09 -18.35
CA ARG A 60 12.40 -11.35 -19.12
C ARG A 60 11.53 -12.35 -18.35
N ILE A 61 11.78 -12.52 -17.05
CA ILE A 61 10.96 -13.38 -16.18
C ILE A 61 9.49 -12.93 -16.17
N ARG A 62 9.22 -11.62 -16.04
CA ARG A 62 7.83 -11.11 -16.11
C ARG A 62 7.14 -11.44 -17.43
N ARG A 63 7.80 -11.23 -18.58
CA ARG A 63 7.23 -11.56 -19.89
C ARG A 63 6.86 -13.04 -20.00
N ILE A 64 7.72 -13.93 -19.48
CA ILE A 64 7.45 -15.37 -19.45
C ILE A 64 6.25 -15.66 -18.53
N MET A 65 6.23 -15.11 -17.32
CA MET A 65 5.09 -15.26 -16.41
C MET A 65 3.78 -14.74 -17.00
N GLU A 66 3.80 -13.61 -17.70
CA GLU A 66 2.63 -13.03 -18.38
C GLU A 66 2.13 -13.94 -19.51
N ARG A 67 3.04 -14.44 -20.35
CA ARG A 67 2.73 -15.38 -21.44
C ARG A 67 2.14 -16.70 -20.95
N LEU A 68 2.59 -17.18 -19.79
CA LEU A 68 2.13 -18.42 -19.15
C LEU A 68 0.99 -18.19 -18.14
N HIS A 69 0.45 -16.98 -18.04
CA HIS A 69 -0.61 -16.62 -17.08
C HIS A 69 -0.29 -16.94 -15.61
N LEU A 70 1.00 -16.88 -15.21
CA LEU A 70 1.46 -17.17 -13.85
C LEU A 70 1.30 -15.93 -12.96
N VAL A 71 0.15 -15.83 -12.28
CA VAL A 71 -0.16 -14.71 -11.38
C VAL A 71 0.16 -15.09 -9.93
N SER A 72 1.10 -14.37 -9.31
CA SER A 72 1.45 -14.63 -7.92
C SER A 72 0.29 -14.33 -6.96
N VAL A 73 -0.02 -15.28 -6.08
CA VAL A 73 -1.04 -15.23 -5.02
C VAL A 73 -0.70 -14.22 -3.92
N TYR A 74 0.40 -13.46 -4.05
CA TYR A 74 0.67 -12.33 -3.17
C TYR A 74 -0.33 -11.20 -3.45
N GLN A 75 -1.58 -11.40 -3.03
CA GLN A 75 -2.51 -10.32 -2.75
C GLN A 75 -1.76 -9.37 -1.81
N LYS A 76 -1.69 -8.09 -2.17
CA LYS A 76 -1.40 -7.05 -1.17
C LYS A 76 -2.30 -7.36 0.01
N ALA A 77 -1.73 -7.53 1.20
CA ALA A 77 -2.51 -7.64 2.42
C ALA A 77 -3.28 -6.32 2.56
N ALA A 78 -4.46 -6.25 1.95
CA ALA A 78 -5.43 -5.22 2.24
C ALA A 78 -5.95 -5.62 3.62
N PHE A 79 -5.47 -4.94 4.65
CA PHE A 79 -6.12 -4.97 5.95
C PHE A 79 -7.59 -4.61 5.70
N LYS A 80 -8.46 -5.61 5.69
CA LYS A 80 -9.91 -5.43 5.66
C LYS A 80 -10.34 -5.49 7.11
N PRO A 81 -10.53 -4.35 7.79
CA PRO A 81 -11.05 -4.38 9.15
C PRO A 81 -12.36 -5.17 9.14
N HIS A 82 -12.43 -6.25 9.92
CA HIS A 82 -13.69 -6.92 10.19
C HIS A 82 -14.56 -5.93 10.98
N SER A 83 -15.48 -5.26 10.29
CA SER A 83 -16.49 -4.43 10.93
C SER A 83 -17.38 -5.35 11.77
N LYS A 84 -17.48 -5.11 13.07
CA LYS A 84 -18.41 -5.80 13.98
C LYS A 84 -19.86 -5.32 13.79
N GLY A 85 -20.24 -4.96 12.57
CA GLY A 85 -21.46 -4.21 12.28
C GLY A 85 -21.29 -2.70 12.48
N LYS A 86 -22.25 -1.92 11.99
CA LYS A 86 -22.39 -0.49 12.29
C LYS A 86 -23.27 -0.36 13.53
N ASN A 87 -23.08 0.69 14.31
CA ASN A 87 -24.06 1.05 15.32
C ASN A 87 -25.33 1.51 14.57
N GLU A 88 -26.40 0.72 14.62
CA GLU A 88 -27.69 1.02 13.93
C GLU A 88 -28.60 1.91 14.78
N ALA A 89 -28.11 2.44 15.91
CA ALA A 89 -28.84 3.44 16.66
C ALA A 89 -29.19 4.63 15.74
N PRO A 90 -30.45 5.11 15.73
CA PRO A 90 -30.89 6.22 14.91
C PRO A 90 -30.36 7.54 15.47
N ILE A 91 -29.04 7.71 15.47
CA ILE A 91 -28.36 8.93 15.92
C ILE A 91 -28.14 9.79 14.67
N PRO A 92 -28.71 11.01 14.60
CA PRO A 92 -28.50 11.89 13.46
C PRO A 92 -27.03 12.32 13.42
N ASN A 93 -26.41 12.22 12.24
CA ASN A 93 -25.08 12.77 11.99
C ASN A 93 -25.17 14.30 11.87
N ARG A 94 -25.08 15.02 12.99
CA ARG A 94 -25.22 16.48 13.02
C ARG A 94 -24.11 17.22 12.28
N LEU A 95 -22.88 16.69 12.32
CA LEU A 95 -21.72 17.31 11.67
C LEU A 95 -21.75 17.09 10.16
N ASP A 96 -22.21 15.92 9.70
CA ASP A 96 -22.31 15.56 8.28
C ASP A 96 -21.08 15.88 7.41
N ARG A 97 -19.88 15.68 7.98
CA ARG A 97 -18.58 16.02 7.36
C ARG A 97 -18.43 17.51 6.96
N GLN A 98 -19.27 18.39 7.49
CA GLN A 98 -19.10 19.83 7.42
C GLN A 98 -18.00 20.22 8.40
N PHE A 99 -16.76 20.33 7.90
CA PHE A 99 -15.61 20.64 8.75
C PHE A 99 -15.27 22.12 8.81
N ASP A 100 -15.93 22.94 7.99
CA ASP A 100 -15.72 24.39 7.96
C ASP A 100 -16.81 25.03 8.82
N GLN A 101 -16.45 25.45 10.02
CA GLN A 101 -17.36 26.08 10.99
C GLN A 101 -17.29 27.59 10.86
N GLU A 102 -18.38 28.29 11.16
CA GLU A 102 -18.41 29.75 11.11
C GLU A 102 -18.00 30.39 12.43
N ARG A 103 -18.07 29.64 13.54
CA ARG A 103 -17.79 30.15 14.90
C ARG A 103 -16.81 29.25 15.65
N PRO A 104 -15.95 29.84 16.51
CA PRO A 104 -15.13 29.07 17.44
C PRO A 104 -15.97 28.13 18.30
N LEU A 105 -15.42 26.96 18.64
CA LEU A 105 -16.00 25.95 19.53
C LEU A 105 -17.34 25.35 19.09
N GLU A 106 -17.78 25.60 17.85
CA GLU A 106 -19.04 25.07 17.30
C GLU A 106 -19.00 23.54 17.14
N ALA A 107 -17.84 23.02 16.70
CA ALA A 107 -17.61 21.60 16.59
C ALA A 107 -16.16 21.25 16.94
N LEU A 108 -16.01 20.37 17.93
CA LEU A 108 -14.73 19.86 18.39
C LEU A 108 -14.53 18.44 17.88
N VAL A 109 -13.33 18.15 17.38
CA VAL A 109 -12.95 16.79 17.00
C VAL A 109 -11.78 16.32 17.83
N THR A 110 -11.80 15.03 18.16
CA THR A 110 -10.74 14.40 18.94
C THR A 110 -10.26 13.15 18.26
N ASP A 111 -8.95 12.93 18.26
CA ASP A 111 -8.37 11.65 17.87
C ASP A 111 -7.40 11.14 18.93
N LEU A 112 -7.31 9.81 19.02
CA LEU A 112 -6.40 9.10 19.91
C LEU A 112 -5.46 8.24 19.06
N THR A 113 -4.25 8.73 18.89
CA THR A 113 -3.22 8.10 18.07
C THR A 113 -2.01 7.70 18.90
N TYR A 114 -1.01 7.11 18.25
CA TYR A 114 0.25 6.77 18.87
C TYR A 114 1.43 7.29 18.06
N VAL A 115 2.47 7.75 18.76
CA VAL A 115 3.70 8.29 18.18
C VAL A 115 4.91 7.53 18.72
N ARG A 116 5.94 7.38 17.89
CA ARG A 116 7.17 6.69 18.28
C ARG A 116 8.08 7.67 19.02
N VAL A 117 8.38 7.37 20.28
CA VAL A 117 9.31 8.15 21.11
C VAL A 117 10.50 7.26 21.44
N GLY A 118 11.61 7.46 20.72
CA GLY A 118 12.78 6.61 20.78
C GLY A 118 12.44 5.14 20.47
N ARG A 119 12.63 4.26 21.47
CA ARG A 119 12.35 2.81 21.35
C ARG A 119 10.97 2.39 21.87
N ARG A 120 10.11 3.33 22.25
CA ARG A 120 8.78 3.06 22.81
C ARG A 120 7.68 3.79 22.02
N TRP A 121 6.45 3.34 22.17
CA TRP A 121 5.26 4.01 21.64
C TRP A 121 4.61 4.80 22.78
N ALA A 122 4.26 6.04 22.51
CA ALA A 122 3.42 6.87 23.38
C ALA A 122 2.07 7.09 22.68
N TYR A 123 1.01 7.19 23.45
CA TYR A 123 -0.32 7.56 22.98
C TYR A 123 -0.50 9.06 23.16
N VAL A 124 -1.13 9.69 22.17
CA VAL A 124 -1.40 11.12 22.13
C VAL A 124 -2.88 11.30 21.82
N CYS A 125 -3.57 12.06 22.66
CA CYS A 125 -4.94 12.49 22.43
C CYS A 125 -4.95 14.00 22.19
N LEU A 126 -5.51 14.40 21.06
CA LEU A 126 -5.63 15.79 20.63
C LEU A 126 -7.10 16.17 20.55
N VAL A 127 -7.43 17.38 20.99
CA VAL A 127 -8.73 18.03 20.79
C VAL A 127 -8.51 19.25 19.91
N ILE A 128 -9.22 19.31 18.78
CA ILE A 128 -9.09 20.36 17.77
C ILE A 128 -10.43 21.08 17.62
N ASP A 129 -10.39 22.42 17.60
CA ASP A 129 -11.51 23.23 17.15
C ASP A 129 -11.55 23.27 15.62
N LEU A 130 -12.68 22.91 15.02
CA LEU A 130 -12.82 22.88 13.57
C LEU A 130 -12.84 24.29 12.93
N PHE A 131 -13.14 25.35 13.69
CA PHE A 131 -13.16 26.73 13.19
C PHE A 131 -11.80 27.20 12.68
N ASN A 132 -10.77 27.13 13.53
CA ASN A 132 -9.42 27.64 13.24
C ASN A 132 -8.35 26.54 13.20
N ARG A 133 -8.73 25.26 13.40
CA ARG A 133 -7.84 24.09 13.48
C ARG A 133 -6.86 24.15 14.65
N GLU A 134 -7.14 24.96 15.65
CA GLU A 134 -6.31 25.06 16.85
C GLU A 134 -6.43 23.80 17.70
N ILE A 135 -5.29 23.35 18.24
CA ILE A 135 -5.26 22.29 19.25
C ILE A 135 -5.59 22.95 20.58
N ILE A 136 -6.83 22.79 21.01
CA ILE A 136 -7.33 23.38 22.26
C ILE A 136 -7.18 22.45 23.46
N GLY A 137 -6.85 21.16 23.25
CA GLY A 137 -6.62 20.21 24.32
C GLY A 137 -5.66 19.10 23.91
N LEU A 138 -4.83 18.62 24.85
CA LEU A 138 -3.79 17.63 24.62
C LEU A 138 -3.54 16.80 25.87
N SER A 139 -3.35 15.49 25.69
CA SER A 139 -2.70 14.63 26.69
C SER A 139 -1.83 13.59 26.02
N VAL A 140 -0.76 13.19 26.72
CA VAL A 140 0.22 12.20 26.27
C VAL A 140 0.49 11.21 27.39
N GLY A 141 0.57 9.92 27.06
CA GLY A 141 0.91 8.90 28.03
C GLY A 141 1.39 7.60 27.40
N TRP A 142 1.93 6.70 28.22
CA TRP A 142 2.52 5.43 27.75
C TRP A 142 1.47 4.33 27.52
N HIS A 143 0.24 4.55 27.98
CA HIS A 143 -0.84 3.56 27.96
C HIS A 143 -2.11 4.16 27.36
N LYS A 144 -2.83 3.34 26.59
CA LYS A 144 -4.13 3.70 26.01
C LYS A 144 -5.22 3.55 27.09
N THR A 145 -5.44 4.61 27.87
CA THR A 145 -6.39 4.62 29.01
C THR A 145 -7.47 5.67 28.84
N ALA A 146 -8.58 5.50 29.56
CA ALA A 146 -9.65 6.51 29.64
C ALA A 146 -9.15 7.80 30.31
N GLU A 147 -8.34 7.69 31.36
CA GLU A 147 -7.66 8.82 32.01
C GLU A 147 -6.92 9.72 31.03
N LEU A 148 -6.20 9.16 30.05
CA LEU A 148 -5.48 9.95 29.06
C LEU A 148 -6.43 10.82 28.24
N VAL A 149 -7.55 10.26 27.78
CA VAL A 149 -8.58 11.00 27.03
C VAL A 149 -9.24 12.05 27.93
N LYS A 150 -9.58 11.68 29.16
CA LYS A 150 -10.14 12.60 30.16
C LYS A 150 -9.23 13.80 30.40
N GLN A 151 -7.92 13.57 30.54
CA GLN A 151 -6.93 14.64 30.71
C GLN A 151 -6.87 15.57 29.50
N ALA A 152 -6.96 15.04 28.26
CA ALA A 152 -7.00 15.88 27.07
C ALA A 152 -8.23 16.80 27.07
N ILE A 153 -9.40 16.28 27.45
CA ILE A 153 -10.63 17.09 27.57
C ILE A 153 -10.51 18.11 28.71
N GLN A 154 -9.94 17.72 29.86
CA GLN A 154 -9.73 18.63 31.00
C GLN A 154 -8.68 19.72 30.74
N SER A 155 -7.78 19.50 29.79
CA SER A 155 -6.78 20.50 29.40
C SER A 155 -7.34 21.64 28.55
N ILE A 156 -8.61 21.55 28.12
CA ILE A 156 -9.26 22.58 27.31
C ILE A 156 -9.41 23.87 28.14
N PRO A 157 -8.85 25.01 27.70
CA PRO A 157 -8.84 26.24 28.49
C PRO A 157 -10.16 27.02 28.42
N TYR A 158 -11.09 26.58 27.56
CA TYR A 158 -12.37 27.25 27.31
C TYR A 158 -13.52 26.55 28.05
N ALA A 159 -14.53 27.32 28.43
CA ALA A 159 -15.78 26.76 28.92
C ALA A 159 -16.54 26.12 27.76
N LEU A 160 -16.83 24.82 27.89
CA LEU A 160 -17.67 24.06 26.97
C LEU A 160 -19.09 24.00 27.54
N THR A 161 -19.82 25.11 27.44
CA THR A 161 -21.23 25.22 27.85
C THR A 161 -22.17 25.05 26.68
#